data_AF-A0A6M0C7X2-F1
#
_entry.id   AF-A0A6M0C7X2-F1
#
_cell.length_a   1.000
_cell.length_b   1.000
_cell.length_c   1.000
_cell.angle_alpha   90.00
_cell.angle_beta   90.00
_cell.angle_gamma   90.00
#
_symmetry.space_group_name_H-M   'P 1'
#
loop_
_entity.id
_entity.type
_entity.pdbx_description
1 polymer ?
#
loop_
_entity_poly.entity_id
_entity_poly.type
_entity_poly.pdbx_seq_one_letter_code
_entity_poly.pdbx_strand_id
1 'polypeptide(L)'
;QSFRDKWQEWNAQGLRLHDIHVRRRGSKTLYSGVFRPGSGAYGLWANVTWDSFRAKWQEWSNQGLRLVDIHVHRVGNENRYSGVFLPGSGAYGLWANVTWDSFKAKWQELSRQGLRLVDIHVHRVGDQTRYSGVFLPGRGGYGLWANTTWSSFVSKWREWSNQGLRLVDLNMHQVGNSIRYSGVFLPGNDSHYLWANVTFESLRAKWQELAKQGLRLIDFEITNAEDDAANFADISLGRGEISYSPLEQEAFGGIFGQETLNDVVDFSQAPLEGGGGIGTGNGAKADPKVDRDLEMNGGVFFPNESENSNDQEGLGGAFFNIESADLPMTEVEGYGGVVLPD
;
A
#
# COMPACT_ATOMS: atom_id res chain seq x y z
N GLN A 1 0.04 10.92 -23.69
CA GLN A 1 -1.13 11.13 -22.83
C GLN A 1 -0.63 11.13 -21.39
N SER A 2 -1.10 12.05 -20.54
CA SER A 2 -0.71 12.12 -19.14
C SER A 2 -1.45 11.08 -18.29
N PHE A 3 -0.95 10.79 -17.09
CA PHE A 3 -1.65 9.99 -16.09
C PHE A 3 -2.98 10.66 -15.70
N ARG A 4 -3.01 12.01 -15.59
CA ARG A 4 -4.23 12.78 -15.35
C ARG A 4 -5.30 12.53 -16.43
N ASP A 5 -4.92 12.56 -17.70
CA ASP A 5 -5.86 12.30 -18.81
C ASP A 5 -6.36 10.84 -18.76
N LYS A 6 -5.48 9.87 -18.48
CA LYS A 6 -5.87 8.45 -18.38
C LYS A 6 -6.76 8.15 -17.19
N TRP A 7 -6.50 8.78 -16.05
CA TRP A 7 -7.36 8.75 -14.88
C TRP A 7 -8.77 9.24 -15.27
N GLN A 8 -8.90 10.43 -15.86
CA GLN A 8 -10.19 10.95 -16.31
C GLN A 8 -10.88 10.05 -17.37
N GLU A 9 -10.14 9.54 -18.35
CA GLU A 9 -10.63 8.63 -19.39
C GLU A 9 -11.21 7.33 -18.81
N TRP A 10 -10.52 6.73 -17.84
CA TRP A 10 -10.93 5.46 -17.21
C TRP A 10 -12.02 5.67 -16.15
N ASN A 11 -12.04 6.81 -15.46
CA ASN A 11 -13.11 7.13 -14.53
C ASN A 11 -14.47 7.31 -15.24
N ALA A 12 -14.45 7.86 -16.46
CA ALA A 12 -15.62 7.94 -17.34
C ALA A 12 -16.11 6.56 -17.85
N GLN A 13 -15.29 5.52 -17.73
CA GLN A 13 -15.62 4.13 -18.08
C GLN A 13 -16.06 3.30 -16.85
N GLY A 14 -16.34 3.95 -15.71
CA GLY A 14 -16.77 3.26 -14.49
C GLY A 14 -15.64 2.55 -13.73
N LEU A 15 -14.38 2.82 -14.07
CA LEU A 15 -13.23 2.44 -13.26
C LEU A 15 -12.97 3.53 -12.19
N ARG A 16 -12.20 3.17 -11.17
CA ARG A 16 -11.70 4.05 -10.11
C ARG A 16 -10.26 3.70 -9.84
N LEU A 17 -9.42 4.70 -9.59
CA LEU A 17 -8.07 4.53 -9.06
C LEU A 17 -8.17 3.99 -7.62
N HIS A 18 -7.36 2.99 -7.26
CA HIS A 18 -7.34 2.37 -5.94
C HIS A 18 -5.98 2.48 -5.23
N ASP A 19 -4.88 2.43 -5.98
CA ASP A 19 -3.50 2.68 -5.51
C ASP A 19 -2.80 3.64 -6.48
N ILE A 20 -1.84 4.45 -6.03
CA ILE A 20 -0.96 5.23 -6.89
C ILE A 20 0.54 5.14 -6.53
N HIS A 21 1.28 4.24 -7.19
CA HIS A 21 2.75 4.29 -7.18
C HIS A 21 3.33 5.58 -7.83
N VAL A 22 4.25 6.27 -7.14
CA VAL A 22 4.84 7.55 -7.58
C VAL A 22 6.37 7.54 -7.55
N ARG A 23 6.99 7.50 -8.73
CA ARG A 23 8.44 7.32 -8.89
C ARG A 23 9.14 8.51 -9.55
N ARG A 24 10.45 8.64 -9.34
CA ARG A 24 11.26 9.77 -9.83
C ARG A 24 12.29 9.28 -10.85
N ARG A 25 12.34 9.91 -12.03
CA ARG A 25 13.36 9.65 -13.06
C ARG A 25 14.03 10.97 -13.45
N GLY A 26 15.22 11.21 -12.92
CA GLY A 26 15.90 12.52 -13.01
C GLY A 26 14.99 13.66 -12.50
N SER A 27 14.71 14.63 -13.37
CA SER A 27 13.82 15.76 -13.07
C SER A 27 12.32 15.41 -13.07
N LYS A 28 11.90 14.29 -13.67
CA LYS A 28 10.48 13.92 -13.84
C LYS A 28 9.94 13.16 -12.61
N THR A 29 8.71 13.48 -12.22
CA THR A 29 7.86 12.55 -11.44
C THR A 29 7.02 11.75 -12.43
N LEU A 30 6.85 10.46 -12.19
CA LEU A 30 6.10 9.52 -13.02
C LEU A 30 5.10 8.77 -12.13
N TYR A 31 3.86 8.67 -12.61
CA TYR A 31 2.75 8.06 -11.88
C TYR A 31 2.33 6.76 -12.56
N SER A 32 1.88 5.80 -11.78
CA SER A 32 1.24 4.57 -12.23
C SER A 32 0.23 4.19 -11.13
N GLY A 33 -0.75 3.32 -11.41
CA GLY A 33 -1.80 3.04 -10.43
C GLY A 33 -2.76 1.95 -10.87
N VAL A 34 -3.33 1.22 -9.91
CA VAL A 34 -4.35 0.19 -10.15
C VAL A 34 -5.73 0.82 -10.30
N PHE A 35 -6.43 0.41 -11.36
CA PHE A 35 -7.81 0.82 -11.63
C PHE A 35 -8.75 -0.39 -11.57
N ARG A 36 -9.85 -0.25 -10.81
CA ARG A 36 -10.87 -1.29 -10.59
C ARG A 36 -12.28 -0.74 -10.86
N PRO A 37 -13.28 -1.56 -11.21
CA PRO A 37 -14.66 -1.09 -11.34
C PRO A 37 -15.18 -0.48 -10.02
N GLY A 38 -15.85 0.67 -10.10
CA GLY A 38 -16.41 1.34 -8.91
C GLY A 38 -17.35 2.50 -9.25
N SER A 39 -18.38 2.69 -8.43
CA SER A 39 -19.39 3.75 -8.53
C SER A 39 -19.08 4.92 -7.59
N GLY A 40 -19.98 5.91 -7.53
CA GLY A 40 -19.87 7.06 -6.61
C GLY A 40 -18.73 8.03 -6.92
N ALA A 41 -18.55 8.97 -5.99
CA ALA A 41 -17.54 10.02 -6.04
C ALA A 41 -16.13 9.50 -5.74
N TYR A 42 -15.11 10.16 -6.28
CA TYR A 42 -13.71 9.74 -6.14
C TYR A 42 -12.78 10.94 -6.21
N GLY A 43 -11.64 10.82 -5.53
CA GLY A 43 -10.62 11.85 -5.47
C GLY A 43 -9.21 11.32 -5.70
N LEU A 44 -8.37 12.18 -6.28
CA LEU A 44 -6.92 12.04 -6.29
C LEU A 44 -6.35 13.40 -5.91
N TRP A 45 -5.38 13.45 -5.00
CA TRP A 45 -4.62 14.67 -4.72
C TRP A 45 -3.14 14.32 -4.67
N ALA A 46 -2.37 14.83 -5.63
CA ALA A 46 -1.05 14.33 -5.98
C ALA A 46 0.01 15.44 -6.05
N ASN A 47 1.25 15.07 -5.67
CA ASN A 47 2.44 15.93 -5.73
C ASN A 47 2.30 17.24 -4.93
N VAL A 48 1.80 17.14 -3.70
CA VAL A 48 1.48 18.30 -2.84
C VAL A 48 2.32 18.37 -1.57
N THR A 49 2.41 19.56 -0.98
CA THR A 49 2.94 19.76 0.37
C THR A 49 2.03 19.11 1.42
N TRP A 50 2.57 18.82 2.61
CA TRP A 50 1.80 18.22 3.70
C TRP A 50 0.55 19.04 4.09
N ASP A 51 0.66 20.36 4.21
CA ASP A 51 -0.48 21.19 4.60
C ASP A 51 -1.61 21.19 3.56
N SER A 52 -1.25 21.17 2.27
CA SER A 52 -2.22 21.00 1.16
C SER A 52 -2.86 19.61 1.18
N PHE A 53 -2.07 18.57 1.46
CA PHE A 53 -2.58 17.20 1.58
C PHE A 53 -3.55 17.05 2.76
N ARG A 54 -3.15 17.49 3.96
CA ARG A 54 -3.97 17.47 5.18
C ARG A 54 -5.28 18.25 4.99
N ALA A 55 -5.22 19.42 4.36
CA ALA A 55 -6.41 20.21 4.07
C ALA A 55 -7.39 19.49 3.13
N LYS A 56 -6.91 18.86 2.04
CA LYS A 56 -7.79 18.08 1.15
C LYS A 56 -8.30 16.79 1.77
N TRP A 57 -7.49 16.10 2.58
CA TRP A 57 -7.96 14.95 3.34
C TRP A 57 -9.11 15.31 4.29
N GLN A 58 -9.02 16.45 5.00
CA GLN A 58 -10.12 16.95 5.83
C GLN A 58 -11.34 17.36 4.99
N GLU A 59 -11.13 18.13 3.92
CA GLU A 59 -12.19 18.59 3.01
C GLU A 59 -13.00 17.44 2.40
N TRP A 60 -12.34 16.38 1.92
CA TRP A 60 -12.99 15.26 1.24
C TRP A 60 -13.52 14.20 2.20
N SER A 61 -12.93 14.06 3.39
CA SER A 61 -13.49 13.17 4.41
C SER A 61 -14.83 13.67 4.96
N ASN A 62 -15.02 15.00 5.02
CA ASN A 62 -16.29 15.66 5.28
C ASN A 62 -17.31 15.53 4.11
N GLN A 63 -16.85 15.13 2.93
CA GLN A 63 -17.69 14.85 1.75
C GLN A 63 -17.97 13.34 1.57
N GLY A 64 -17.67 12.51 2.57
CA GLY A 64 -17.94 11.06 2.53
C GLY A 64 -16.93 10.25 1.72
N LEU A 65 -15.78 10.82 1.36
CA LEU A 65 -14.63 10.04 0.89
C LEU A 65 -13.77 9.56 2.06
N ARG A 66 -12.89 8.60 1.81
CA ARG A 66 -11.82 8.16 2.70
C ARG A 66 -10.56 8.01 1.88
N LEU A 67 -9.43 8.41 2.47
CA LEU A 67 -8.10 8.07 1.96
C LEU A 67 -7.97 6.54 1.97
N VAL A 68 -7.51 5.93 0.88
CA VAL A 68 -7.31 4.47 0.76
C VAL A 68 -5.86 4.06 0.51
N ASP A 69 -5.05 4.94 -0.09
CA ASP A 69 -3.59 4.80 -0.24
C ASP A 69 -2.90 6.18 -0.11
N ILE A 70 -1.67 6.22 0.44
CA ILE A 70 -0.84 7.43 0.50
C ILE A 70 0.64 7.21 0.10
N HIS A 71 0.98 7.48 -1.16
CA HIS A 71 2.38 7.50 -1.59
C HIS A 71 3.14 8.79 -1.22
N VAL A 72 4.35 8.67 -0.67
CA VAL A 72 5.25 9.79 -0.36
C VAL A 72 6.49 9.76 -1.27
N HIS A 73 6.90 10.89 -1.84
CA HIS A 73 8.14 10.96 -2.60
C HIS A 73 8.94 12.23 -2.31
N ARG A 74 10.22 12.26 -2.71
CA ARG A 74 11.11 13.39 -2.48
C ARG A 74 11.23 14.25 -3.74
N VAL A 75 11.09 15.56 -3.59
CA VAL A 75 11.41 16.55 -4.63
C VAL A 75 12.38 17.56 -4.01
N GLY A 76 13.66 17.44 -4.36
CA GLY A 76 14.74 18.14 -3.66
C GLY A 76 14.75 17.79 -2.16
N ASN A 77 14.72 18.81 -1.31
CA ASN A 77 14.73 18.64 0.14
C ASN A 77 13.35 18.47 0.79
N GLU A 78 12.27 18.46 0.01
CA GLU A 78 10.90 18.38 0.53
C GLU A 78 10.23 17.03 0.23
N ASN A 79 9.33 16.62 1.14
CA ASN A 79 8.38 15.54 0.86
C ASN A 79 7.24 16.08 -0.02
N ARG A 80 6.76 15.24 -0.92
CA ARG A 80 5.55 15.42 -1.72
C ARG A 80 4.64 14.23 -1.49
N TYR A 81 3.39 14.52 -1.16
CA TYR A 81 2.38 13.53 -0.85
C TYR A 81 1.45 13.37 -2.06
N SER A 82 1.07 12.13 -2.33
CA SER A 82 -0.02 11.76 -3.21
C SER A 82 -0.95 10.82 -2.45
N GLY A 83 -2.24 10.83 -2.78
CA GLY A 83 -3.17 9.89 -2.16
C GLY A 83 -4.49 9.78 -2.91
N VAL A 84 -5.06 8.58 -2.82
CA VAL A 84 -6.28 8.17 -3.51
C VAL A 84 -7.44 8.14 -2.53
N PHE A 85 -8.61 8.64 -2.97
CA PHE A 85 -9.78 8.82 -2.13
C PHE A 85 -11.02 8.19 -2.75
N LEU A 86 -11.69 7.30 -2.03
CA LEU A 86 -12.88 6.56 -2.48
C LEU A 86 -14.04 6.73 -1.49
N PRO A 87 -15.30 6.41 -1.85
CA PRO A 87 -16.44 6.53 -0.92
C PRO A 87 -16.23 5.67 0.32
N GLY A 88 -16.50 6.21 1.51
CA GLY A 88 -16.35 5.46 2.75
C GLY A 88 -16.93 6.19 3.97
N SER A 89 -17.29 5.40 4.98
CA SER A 89 -17.98 5.84 6.19
C SER A 89 -17.27 5.34 7.46
N GLY A 90 -17.78 5.74 8.64
CA GLY A 90 -17.18 5.40 9.93
C GLY A 90 -15.87 6.14 10.21
N ALA A 91 -15.17 5.68 11.24
CA ALA A 91 -13.90 6.22 11.71
C ALA A 91 -12.78 6.06 10.67
N TYR A 92 -11.76 6.92 10.73
CA TYR A 92 -10.58 6.83 9.87
C TYR A 92 -9.38 7.52 10.52
N GLY A 93 -8.18 7.14 10.07
CA GLY A 93 -6.93 7.71 10.57
C GLY A 93 -5.84 7.77 9.52
N LEU A 94 -4.90 8.69 9.73
CA LEU A 94 -3.67 8.83 8.95
C LEU A 94 -2.53 9.14 9.93
N TRP A 95 -1.42 8.42 9.83
CA TRP A 95 -0.22 8.70 10.63
C TRP A 95 0.99 8.66 9.69
N ALA A 96 1.63 9.82 9.46
CA ALA A 96 2.55 10.02 8.34
C ALA A 96 3.91 10.61 8.75
N ASN A 97 4.94 10.19 8.02
CA ASN A 97 6.34 10.63 8.18
C ASN A 97 6.91 10.43 9.60
N VAL A 98 6.64 9.27 10.21
CA VAL A 98 7.00 8.94 11.61
C VAL A 98 8.13 7.91 11.72
N THR A 99 8.73 7.78 12.91
CA THR A 99 9.62 6.65 13.24
C THR A 99 8.83 5.33 13.34
N TRP A 100 9.54 4.20 13.29
CA TRP A 100 8.93 2.88 13.46
C TRP A 100 8.17 2.74 14.79
N ASP A 101 8.72 3.23 15.90
CA ASP A 101 8.11 3.06 17.21
C ASP A 101 6.87 3.95 17.39
N SER A 102 6.91 5.19 16.87
CA SER A 102 5.73 6.06 16.78
C SER A 102 4.63 5.44 15.89
N PHE A 103 5.01 4.84 14.76
CA PHE A 103 4.10 4.13 13.88
C PHE A 103 3.45 2.92 14.56
N LYS A 104 4.27 2.05 15.16
CA LYS A 104 3.84 0.84 15.88
C LYS A 104 2.92 1.18 17.06
N ALA A 105 3.23 2.21 17.83
CA ALA A 105 2.39 2.69 18.92
C ALA A 105 1.02 3.16 18.42
N LYS A 106 0.98 4.02 17.38
CA LYS A 106 -0.28 4.50 16.82
C LYS A 106 -1.10 3.39 16.15
N TRP A 107 -0.46 2.47 15.45
CA TRP A 107 -1.14 1.30 14.87
C TRP A 107 -1.80 0.43 15.95
N GLN A 108 -1.12 0.19 17.08
CA GLN A 108 -1.72 -0.53 18.21
C GLN A 108 -2.90 0.23 18.85
N GLU A 109 -2.77 1.55 19.02
CA GLU A 109 -3.85 2.42 19.52
C GLU A 109 -5.09 2.33 18.62
N LEU A 110 -4.93 2.58 17.32
CA LEU A 110 -6.01 2.57 16.34
C LEU A 110 -6.63 1.17 16.15
N SER A 111 -5.84 0.10 16.30
CA SER A 111 -6.37 -1.25 16.13
C SER A 111 -7.24 -1.71 17.31
N ARG A 112 -7.01 -1.18 18.52
CA ARG A 112 -7.92 -1.30 19.67
C ARG A 112 -9.20 -0.49 19.47
N GLN A 113 -9.15 0.60 18.70
CA GLN A 113 -10.31 1.41 18.31
C GLN A 113 -11.12 0.80 17.13
N GLY A 114 -10.76 -0.40 16.64
CA GLY A 114 -11.47 -1.06 15.55
C GLY A 114 -11.11 -0.56 14.15
N LEU A 115 -10.06 0.24 14.00
CA LEU A 115 -9.45 0.50 12.70
C LEU A 115 -8.46 -0.63 12.35
N ARG A 116 -8.06 -0.68 11.08
CA ARG A 116 -7.01 -1.52 10.54
C ARG A 116 -6.16 -0.69 9.58
N LEU A 117 -4.85 -0.95 9.59
CA LEU A 117 -3.95 -0.47 8.54
C LEU A 117 -4.42 -1.07 7.21
N VAL A 118 -4.54 -0.26 6.16
CA VAL A 118 -4.93 -0.71 4.80
C VAL A 118 -3.84 -0.49 3.76
N ASP A 119 -2.96 0.50 3.98
CA ASP A 119 -1.79 0.82 3.16
C ASP A 119 -0.65 1.31 4.08
N ILE A 120 0.60 0.98 3.74
CA ILE A 120 1.81 1.50 4.39
C ILE A 120 2.89 1.95 3.38
N HIS A 121 3.09 3.25 3.28
CA HIS A 121 4.22 3.81 2.53
C HIS A 121 5.46 4.03 3.40
N VAL A 122 6.62 3.53 2.94
CA VAL A 122 7.91 3.64 3.64
C VAL A 122 8.92 4.38 2.78
N HIS A 123 9.47 5.48 3.30
CA HIS A 123 10.40 6.34 2.57
C HIS A 123 11.62 6.73 3.41
N ARG A 124 12.64 7.30 2.74
CA ARG A 124 13.87 7.78 3.38
C ARG A 124 13.86 9.30 3.49
N VAL A 125 14.19 9.82 4.67
CA VAL A 125 14.44 11.25 4.93
C VAL A 125 15.83 11.36 5.55
N GLY A 126 16.81 11.69 4.71
CA GLY A 126 18.22 11.52 5.08
C GLY A 126 18.50 10.07 5.46
N ASP A 127 19.18 9.88 6.59
CA ASP A 127 19.53 8.54 7.10
C ASP A 127 18.41 7.82 7.85
N GLN A 128 17.23 8.42 7.98
CA GLN A 128 16.08 7.87 8.69
C GLN A 128 15.09 7.21 7.74
N THR A 129 14.66 5.99 8.08
CA THR A 129 13.49 5.34 7.46
C THR A 129 12.23 5.86 8.17
N ARG A 130 11.32 6.44 7.41
CA ARG A 130 10.07 7.03 7.88
C ARG A 130 8.88 6.25 7.32
N TYR A 131 7.86 6.10 8.14
CA TYR A 131 6.66 5.33 7.83
C TYR A 131 5.46 6.27 7.72
N SER A 132 4.55 5.96 6.80
CA SER A 132 3.23 6.55 6.69
C SER A 132 2.21 5.43 6.50
N GLY A 133 0.98 5.60 7.00
CA GLY A 133 -0.04 4.58 6.82
C GLY A 133 -1.45 5.08 7.04
N VAL A 134 -2.37 4.44 6.32
CA VAL A 134 -3.79 4.76 6.25
C VAL A 134 -4.60 3.75 7.04
N PHE A 135 -5.56 4.22 7.83
CA PHE A 135 -6.32 3.40 8.77
C PHE A 135 -7.83 3.55 8.53
N LEU A 136 -8.51 2.44 8.24
CA LEU A 136 -9.96 2.38 7.96
C LEU A 136 -10.66 1.34 8.85
N PRO A 137 -12.00 1.35 8.99
CA PRO A 137 -12.71 0.42 9.87
C PRO A 137 -12.50 -1.03 9.43
N GLY A 138 -12.17 -1.93 10.36
CA GLY A 138 -11.92 -3.33 10.03
C GLY A 138 -12.06 -4.28 11.22
N ARG A 139 -12.25 -5.56 10.91
CA ARG A 139 -12.47 -6.64 11.88
C ARG A 139 -11.59 -7.84 11.52
N GLY A 140 -11.48 -8.81 12.42
CA GLY A 140 -10.60 -9.96 12.26
C GLY A 140 -9.16 -9.67 12.67
N GLY A 141 -8.34 -10.73 12.61
CA GLY A 141 -6.89 -10.67 12.83
C GLY A 141 -6.18 -9.92 11.70
N TYR A 142 -5.00 -9.39 11.99
CA TYR A 142 -4.32 -8.45 11.11
C TYR A 142 -2.80 -8.46 11.38
N GLY A 143 -2.02 -8.15 10.34
CA GLY A 143 -0.57 -8.23 10.41
C GLY A 143 0.13 -7.14 9.59
N LEU A 144 1.37 -6.85 9.99
CA LEU A 144 2.32 -6.03 9.25
C LEU A 144 3.68 -6.70 9.34
N TRP A 145 4.33 -6.89 8.20
CA TRP A 145 5.71 -7.37 8.12
C TRP A 145 6.51 -6.36 7.29
N ALA A 146 7.45 -5.64 7.91
CA ALA A 146 7.99 -4.37 7.44
C ALA A 146 9.52 -4.29 7.45
N ASN A 147 10.09 -3.54 6.51
CA ASN A 147 11.54 -3.31 6.38
C ASN A 147 12.39 -4.60 6.31
N THR A 148 11.82 -5.65 5.72
CA THR A 148 12.39 -7.01 5.68
C THR A 148 13.12 -7.32 4.37
N THR A 149 13.87 -8.42 4.31
CA THR A 149 14.38 -9.02 3.07
C THR A 149 13.29 -9.79 2.32
N TRP A 150 13.47 -10.01 1.01
CA TRP A 150 12.52 -10.76 0.16
C TRP A 150 12.26 -12.20 0.64
N SER A 151 13.30 -12.92 1.07
CA SER A 151 13.18 -14.30 1.55
C SER A 151 12.34 -14.38 2.83
N SER A 152 12.53 -13.45 3.75
CA SER A 152 11.73 -13.35 4.97
C SER A 152 10.31 -12.87 4.67
N PHE A 153 10.12 -11.91 3.75
CA PHE A 153 8.81 -11.45 3.29
C PHE A 153 7.97 -12.59 2.71
N VAL A 154 8.51 -13.34 1.73
CA VAL A 154 7.82 -14.48 1.10
C VAL A 154 7.52 -15.58 2.11
N SER A 155 8.38 -15.78 3.10
CA SER A 155 8.15 -16.76 4.18
C SER A 155 6.95 -16.34 5.05
N LYS A 156 6.90 -15.07 5.47
CA LYS A 156 5.79 -14.54 6.27
C LYS A 156 4.47 -14.46 5.49
N TRP A 157 4.55 -14.09 4.20
CA TRP A 157 3.40 -14.11 3.29
C TRP A 157 2.77 -15.50 3.21
N ARG A 158 3.55 -16.59 3.06
CA ARG A 158 3.04 -17.97 3.06
C ARG A 158 2.43 -18.36 4.41
N GLU A 159 3.10 -18.03 5.50
CA GLU A 159 2.64 -18.31 6.87
C GLU A 159 1.25 -17.67 7.12
N TRP A 160 1.11 -16.38 6.86
CA TRP A 160 -0.13 -15.65 7.08
C TRP A 160 -1.23 -15.96 6.05
N SER A 161 -0.87 -16.30 4.82
CA SER A 161 -1.83 -16.79 3.81
C SER A 161 -2.50 -18.10 4.23
N ASN A 162 -1.75 -18.99 4.88
CA ASN A 162 -2.26 -20.23 5.47
C ASN A 162 -3.09 -20.01 6.74
N GLN A 163 -2.92 -18.86 7.41
CA GLN A 163 -3.71 -18.43 8.58
C GLN A 163 -4.98 -17.62 8.19
N GLY A 164 -5.28 -17.51 6.89
CA GLY A 164 -6.48 -16.79 6.41
C GLY A 164 -6.33 -15.27 6.35
N LEU A 165 -5.10 -14.74 6.29
CA LEU A 165 -4.83 -13.37 5.89
C LEU A 165 -4.50 -13.28 4.39
N ARG A 166 -4.56 -12.07 3.85
CA ARG A 166 -4.14 -11.71 2.49
C ARG A 166 -3.31 -10.44 2.55
N LEU A 167 -2.27 -10.40 1.74
CA LEU A 167 -1.56 -9.17 1.43
C LEU A 167 -2.53 -8.23 0.72
N VAL A 168 -2.76 -7.05 1.28
CA VAL A 168 -3.66 -6.03 0.68
C VAL A 168 -2.90 -4.84 0.07
N ASP A 169 -1.65 -4.66 0.51
CA ASP A 169 -0.73 -3.60 0.11
C ASP A 169 0.73 -4.08 0.32
N LEU A 170 1.63 -3.66 -0.57
CA LEU A 170 3.05 -3.96 -0.60
C LEU A 170 3.83 -2.67 -0.90
N ASN A 171 4.87 -2.40 -0.12
CA ASN A 171 5.78 -1.29 -0.35
C ASN A 171 7.25 -1.75 -0.43
N MET A 172 8.00 -1.20 -1.39
CA MET A 172 9.38 -1.56 -1.72
C MET A 172 10.30 -0.33 -1.64
N HIS A 173 11.09 -0.22 -0.57
CA HIS A 173 11.97 0.92 -0.31
C HIS A 173 13.45 0.54 -0.28
N GLN A 174 14.31 1.43 -0.78
CA GLN A 174 15.76 1.21 -0.83
C GLN A 174 16.41 1.54 0.51
N VAL A 175 17.26 0.63 1.01
CA VAL A 175 18.11 0.84 2.19
C VAL A 175 19.54 0.43 1.84
N GLY A 176 20.40 1.43 1.61
CA GLY A 176 21.74 1.20 1.07
C GLY A 176 21.66 0.56 -0.33
N ASN A 177 22.33 -0.58 -0.50
CA ASN A 177 22.34 -1.33 -1.76
C ASN A 177 21.26 -2.43 -1.82
N SER A 178 20.29 -2.43 -0.89
CA SER A 178 19.28 -3.48 -0.78
C SER A 178 17.86 -2.91 -0.79
N ILE A 179 16.99 -3.50 -1.62
CA ILE A 179 15.55 -3.32 -1.54
C ILE A 179 15.04 -4.01 -0.27
N ARG A 180 14.23 -3.31 0.52
CA ARG A 180 13.46 -3.84 1.65
C ARG A 180 11.98 -3.82 1.30
N TYR A 181 11.23 -4.71 1.93
CA TYR A 181 9.82 -4.94 1.66
C TYR A 181 9.01 -4.69 2.92
N SER A 182 7.85 -4.08 2.77
CA SER A 182 6.84 -3.93 3.81
C SER A 182 5.48 -4.32 3.26
N GLY A 183 4.61 -4.98 4.02
CA GLY A 183 3.31 -5.38 3.52
C GLY A 183 2.26 -5.53 4.60
N VAL A 184 1.04 -5.10 4.28
CA VAL A 184 -0.13 -5.06 5.14
C VAL A 184 -0.99 -6.30 4.90
N PHE A 185 -1.45 -6.94 5.98
CA PHE A 185 -2.19 -8.20 5.91
C PHE A 185 -3.51 -8.12 6.67
N LEU A 186 -4.62 -8.36 5.97
CA LEU A 186 -6.00 -8.36 6.49
C LEU A 186 -6.69 -9.70 6.21
N PRO A 187 -7.83 -10.04 6.85
CA PRO A 187 -8.50 -11.32 6.63
C PRO A 187 -8.98 -11.50 5.18
N GLY A 188 -8.78 -12.70 4.62
CA GLY A 188 -9.32 -13.08 3.32
C GLY A 188 -9.12 -14.55 3.02
N ASN A 189 -10.05 -15.14 2.28
CA ASN A 189 -10.10 -16.57 1.93
C ASN A 189 -10.00 -16.82 0.42
N ASP A 190 -9.91 -15.76 -0.37
CA ASP A 190 -9.84 -15.71 -1.83
C ASP A 190 -8.52 -16.25 -2.42
N SER A 191 -8.55 -16.49 -3.74
CA SER A 191 -7.39 -16.87 -4.54
C SER A 191 -6.49 -15.65 -4.79
N HIS A 192 -5.31 -15.68 -4.19
CA HIS A 192 -4.34 -14.58 -4.19
C HIS A 192 -3.00 -15.03 -4.79
N TYR A 193 -2.16 -14.06 -5.14
CA TYR A 193 -0.89 -14.32 -5.82
C TYR A 193 0.10 -13.18 -5.56
N LEU A 194 1.40 -13.48 -5.54
CA LEU A 194 2.47 -12.51 -5.36
C LEU A 194 3.52 -12.68 -6.48
N TRP A 195 3.85 -11.58 -7.17
CA TRP A 195 4.81 -11.58 -8.28
C TRP A 195 5.64 -10.29 -8.28
N ALA A 196 6.89 -10.39 -7.85
CA ALA A 196 7.83 -9.26 -7.76
C ALA A 196 9.24 -9.71 -8.14
N ASN A 197 10.20 -8.77 -8.18
CA ASN A 197 11.59 -9.01 -8.60
C ASN A 197 11.70 -9.55 -10.04
N VAL A 198 10.88 -8.96 -10.91
CA VAL A 198 10.78 -9.26 -12.34
C VAL A 198 10.70 -7.96 -13.15
N THR A 199 10.87 -8.03 -14.47
CA THR A 199 10.59 -6.87 -15.34
C THR A 199 9.08 -6.60 -15.43
N PHE A 200 8.70 -5.38 -15.82
CA PHE A 200 7.30 -5.01 -15.99
C PHE A 200 6.60 -5.85 -17.08
N GLU A 201 7.33 -6.32 -18.11
CA GLU A 201 6.78 -7.20 -19.15
C GLU A 201 6.37 -8.55 -18.56
N SER A 202 7.18 -9.10 -17.65
CA SER A 202 6.88 -10.33 -16.91
C SER A 202 5.71 -10.12 -15.94
N LEU A 203 5.68 -9.00 -15.20
CA LEU A 203 4.56 -8.64 -14.34
C LEU A 203 3.25 -8.53 -15.12
N ARG A 204 3.25 -7.78 -16.23
CA ARG A 204 2.10 -7.62 -17.12
C ARG A 204 1.65 -8.95 -17.72
N ALA A 205 2.57 -9.79 -18.18
CA ALA A 205 2.24 -11.11 -18.73
C ALA A 205 1.58 -12.00 -17.66
N LYS A 206 2.13 -12.03 -16.44
CA LYS A 206 1.57 -12.83 -15.34
C LYS A 206 0.24 -12.28 -14.84
N TRP A 207 0.08 -10.95 -14.78
CA TRP A 207 -1.21 -10.32 -14.50
C TRP A 207 -2.27 -10.67 -15.56
N GLN A 208 -1.94 -10.62 -16.85
CA GLN A 208 -2.84 -11.01 -17.94
C GLN A 208 -3.23 -12.50 -17.89
N GLU A 209 -2.32 -13.37 -17.43
CA GLU A 209 -2.59 -14.79 -17.20
C GLU A 209 -3.53 -15.03 -16.01
N LEU A 210 -3.30 -14.35 -14.89
CA LEU A 210 -4.11 -14.45 -13.67
C LEU A 210 -5.47 -13.76 -13.79
N ALA A 211 -5.59 -12.73 -14.62
CA ALA A 211 -6.86 -12.05 -14.90
C ALA A 211 -7.91 -12.98 -15.52
N LYS A 212 -7.47 -13.92 -16.37
CA LYS A 212 -8.28 -15.02 -16.93
C LYS A 212 -8.68 -16.09 -15.91
N GLN A 213 -8.08 -16.06 -14.71
CA GLN A 213 -8.37 -16.96 -13.60
C GLN A 213 -9.30 -16.29 -12.57
N GLY A 214 -9.80 -15.09 -12.87
CA GLY A 214 -10.66 -14.30 -11.99
C GLY A 214 -9.89 -13.35 -11.04
N LEU A 215 -8.58 -13.52 -10.87
CA LEU A 215 -7.79 -12.63 -10.00
C LEU A 215 -7.73 -11.21 -10.58
N ARG A 216 -7.48 -10.23 -9.71
CA ARG A 216 -7.29 -8.82 -10.08
C ARG A 216 -5.99 -8.32 -9.44
N LEU A 217 -5.32 -7.40 -10.13
CA LEU A 217 -4.26 -6.60 -9.52
C LEU A 217 -4.94 -5.67 -8.50
N ILE A 218 -4.35 -5.53 -7.31
CA ILE A 218 -4.86 -4.66 -6.24
C ILE A 218 -3.86 -3.56 -5.86
N ASP A 219 -2.57 -3.85 -5.97
CA ASP A 219 -1.41 -2.97 -5.79
C ASP A 219 -0.27 -3.45 -6.71
N PHE A 220 0.74 -2.60 -6.97
CA PHE A 220 2.01 -2.96 -7.62
C PHE A 220 3.10 -1.93 -7.29
N GLU A 221 4.31 -2.40 -7.01
CA GLU A 221 5.48 -1.53 -6.77
C GLU A 221 6.43 -1.46 -7.98
N ILE A 222 7.03 -0.29 -8.21
CA ILE A 222 8.13 -0.12 -9.19
C ILE A 222 9.30 0.60 -8.54
N THR A 223 10.27 -0.15 -8.04
CA THR A 223 11.55 0.42 -7.58
C THR A 223 12.21 1.23 -8.69
N ASN A 224 12.71 2.42 -8.34
CA ASN A 224 13.65 3.13 -9.19
C ASN A 224 14.96 2.34 -9.21
N ALA A 225 15.15 1.61 -10.31
CA ALA A 225 16.47 1.18 -10.73
C ALA A 225 17.37 2.43 -10.86
N GLU A 226 18.68 2.26 -10.60
CA GLU A 226 19.67 3.32 -10.86
C GLU A 226 19.59 3.77 -12.34
N ASP A 227 20.00 5.01 -12.67
CA ASP A 227 19.57 5.69 -13.91
C ASP A 227 19.87 4.94 -15.24
N ASP A 228 20.80 3.97 -15.25
CA ASP A 228 21.14 3.10 -16.39
C ASP A 228 20.42 1.73 -16.43
N ALA A 229 19.76 1.31 -15.33
CA ALA A 229 19.18 -0.02 -15.19
C ALA A 229 17.77 -0.13 -15.83
N ALA A 230 17.80 -0.33 -17.15
CA ALA A 230 16.68 -0.58 -18.07
C ALA A 230 15.74 0.63 -18.36
N ASN A 231 15.54 0.88 -19.66
CA ASN A 231 14.63 1.92 -20.13
C ASN A 231 13.16 1.50 -19.99
N PHE A 232 12.54 1.83 -18.85
CA PHE A 232 11.08 1.79 -18.62
C PHE A 232 10.32 2.86 -19.46
N ALA A 233 10.55 2.89 -20.78
CA ALA A 233 10.17 4.01 -21.64
C ALA A 233 9.84 3.62 -23.10
N ASP A 234 9.36 2.40 -23.39
CA ASP A 234 8.53 2.17 -24.59
C ASP A 234 7.54 1.00 -24.43
N ILE A 235 6.49 1.22 -23.61
CA ILE A 235 5.20 0.54 -23.79
C ILE A 235 4.19 1.63 -24.18
N SER A 236 4.48 2.30 -25.30
CA SER A 236 3.42 2.95 -26.06
C SER A 236 2.54 1.89 -26.71
N LEU A 237 1.22 2.09 -26.70
CA LEU A 237 0.31 1.31 -27.55
C LEU A 237 0.44 1.80 -29.01
N GLY A 238 1.50 1.34 -29.67
CA GLY A 238 1.94 1.81 -30.98
C GLY A 238 3.07 2.84 -30.87
N ARG A 239 4.15 2.65 -31.62
CA ARG A 239 5.31 3.56 -31.62
C ARG A 239 4.94 4.93 -32.18
N GLY A 240 4.96 5.93 -31.31
CA GLY A 240 4.92 7.35 -31.63
C GLY A 240 5.60 8.11 -30.49
N GLU A 241 6.14 9.30 -30.77
CA GLU A 241 6.85 10.07 -29.75
C GLU A 241 5.91 10.42 -28.58
N ILE A 242 6.14 9.82 -27.41
CA ILE A 242 5.46 10.22 -26.18
C ILE A 242 6.04 11.58 -25.77
N SER A 243 5.39 12.65 -26.25
CA SER A 243 5.58 13.98 -25.71
C SER A 243 5.19 13.99 -24.22
N TYR A 244 6.19 14.10 -23.36
CA TYR A 244 6.00 14.16 -21.91
C TYR A 244 5.53 15.55 -21.53
N SER A 245 4.30 15.67 -21.04
CA SER A 245 3.74 16.95 -20.65
C SER A 245 4.44 17.52 -19.40
N PRO A 246 4.81 18.82 -19.36
CA PRO A 246 5.31 19.46 -18.15
C PRO A 246 4.32 19.45 -16.97
N LEU A 247 3.02 19.31 -17.26
CA LEU A 247 1.90 19.43 -16.30
C LEU A 247 1.96 18.49 -15.08
N GLU A 248 2.77 17.43 -15.12
CA GLU A 248 2.86 16.41 -14.06
C GLU A 248 4.00 16.66 -13.05
N GLN A 249 4.74 17.77 -13.23
CA GLN A 249 5.75 18.26 -12.27
C GLN A 249 5.14 19.15 -11.18
N GLU A 250 3.92 19.64 -11.39
CA GLU A 250 3.16 20.48 -10.46
C GLU A 250 2.16 19.65 -9.64
N ALA A 251 1.51 20.27 -8.66
CA ALA A 251 0.42 19.67 -7.89
C ALA A 251 -0.82 19.48 -8.77
N PHE A 252 -1.44 18.30 -8.74
CA PHE A 252 -2.68 18.05 -9.50
C PHE A 252 -3.63 17.12 -8.77
N GLY A 253 -4.90 17.14 -9.21
CA GLY A 253 -5.95 16.30 -8.65
C GLY A 253 -7.31 16.98 -8.68
N GLY A 254 -8.24 16.41 -7.92
CA GLY A 254 -9.62 16.88 -7.77
C GLY A 254 -10.56 15.77 -7.30
N ILE A 255 -11.77 16.15 -6.91
CA ILE A 255 -12.90 15.24 -6.67
C ILE A 255 -13.86 15.30 -7.85
N PHE A 256 -14.39 14.16 -8.26
CA PHE A 256 -15.33 14.02 -9.38
C PHE A 256 -16.40 12.95 -9.05
N GLY A 257 -17.49 12.90 -9.83
CA GLY A 257 -18.53 11.87 -9.69
C GLY A 257 -19.57 12.12 -8.58
N GLN A 258 -20.03 13.36 -8.40
CA GLN A 258 -21.03 13.74 -7.38
C GLN A 258 -22.47 13.20 -7.64
N GLU A 259 -22.68 12.38 -8.65
CA GLU A 259 -24.02 11.84 -8.98
C GLU A 259 -24.37 10.65 -8.07
N THR A 260 -25.08 10.98 -6.97
CA THR A 260 -25.86 10.12 -6.07
C THR A 260 -25.23 8.78 -5.65
N LEU A 261 -24.72 8.74 -4.41
CA LEU A 261 -24.31 7.52 -3.72
C LEU A 261 -25.50 6.58 -3.44
N ASN A 262 -25.76 5.62 -4.33
CA ASN A 262 -26.49 4.39 -4.06
C ASN A 262 -25.96 3.27 -4.98
N ASP A 263 -26.15 2.03 -4.53
CA ASP A 263 -25.87 0.75 -5.21
C ASP A 263 -24.41 0.41 -5.61
N VAL A 264 -23.99 -0.79 -5.17
CA VAL A 264 -22.76 -1.51 -5.54
C VAL A 264 -23.11 -3.01 -5.61
N VAL A 265 -22.62 -3.74 -6.61
CA VAL A 265 -22.92 -5.17 -6.82
C VAL A 265 -21.64 -5.96 -7.08
N ASP A 266 -21.57 -7.16 -6.51
CA ASP A 266 -20.42 -8.10 -6.54
C ASP A 266 -20.42 -9.00 -7.78
N PHE A 267 -19.21 -9.37 -8.26
CA PHE A 267 -19.00 -10.23 -9.44
C PHE A 267 -17.71 -11.06 -9.34
N SER A 268 -17.79 -12.38 -9.53
CA SER A 268 -16.65 -13.32 -9.50
C SER A 268 -16.76 -14.42 -10.56
N GLN A 269 -15.70 -15.24 -10.70
CA GLN A 269 -15.54 -16.38 -11.64
C GLN A 269 -15.34 -15.99 -13.12
N ALA A 270 -14.66 -16.77 -13.99
CA ALA A 270 -13.57 -17.74 -13.79
C ALA A 270 -12.75 -17.91 -15.11
N PRO A 271 -12.46 -19.13 -15.63
CA PRO A 271 -11.13 -19.65 -16.01
C PRO A 271 -10.78 -19.49 -17.52
N LEU A 272 -9.60 -19.78 -18.07
CA LEU A 272 -8.19 -20.11 -17.70
C LEU A 272 -7.35 -19.82 -19.01
N GLU A 273 -6.07 -20.10 -19.27
CA GLU A 273 -4.83 -20.55 -18.61
C GLU A 273 -3.71 -19.50 -18.89
N GLY A 274 -2.47 -19.56 -18.40
CA GLY A 274 -1.78 -20.42 -17.41
C GLY A 274 -0.25 -20.33 -17.60
N GLY A 275 0.56 -20.46 -16.54
CA GLY A 275 2.02 -20.23 -16.57
C GLY A 275 2.66 -20.26 -15.18
N GLY A 276 3.97 -20.49 -15.10
CA GLY A 276 4.64 -20.94 -13.85
C GLY A 276 4.77 -19.91 -12.72
N GLY A 277 4.46 -20.35 -11.49
CA GLY A 277 4.83 -19.69 -10.22
C GLY A 277 3.92 -20.15 -9.06
N ILE A 278 3.93 -19.47 -7.90
CA ILE A 278 3.39 -20.02 -6.65
C ILE A 278 2.15 -19.26 -6.15
N GLY A 279 1.01 -19.95 -6.09
CA GLY A 279 -0.23 -19.55 -5.44
C GLY A 279 -1.05 -20.79 -5.05
N THR A 280 -2.21 -20.61 -4.41
CA THR A 280 -3.05 -21.74 -3.94
C THR A 280 -3.95 -22.36 -5.01
N GLY A 281 -3.86 -21.91 -6.27
CA GLY A 281 -4.47 -22.59 -7.42
C GLY A 281 -3.77 -23.92 -7.70
N ASN A 282 -4.55 -24.98 -7.94
CA ASN A 282 -4.11 -26.38 -8.04
C ASN A 282 -2.72 -26.61 -8.70
N GLY A 283 -1.72 -26.97 -7.90
CA GLY A 283 -0.55 -27.73 -8.36
C GLY A 283 0.82 -27.07 -8.24
N ALA A 284 1.32 -26.89 -7.02
CA ALA A 284 2.75 -26.67 -6.76
C ALA A 284 3.25 -27.60 -5.65
N LYS A 285 4.27 -28.43 -5.94
CA LYS A 285 5.03 -29.13 -4.90
C LYS A 285 6.14 -28.21 -4.38
N ALA A 286 6.40 -28.27 -3.08
CA ALA A 286 7.51 -27.57 -2.47
C ALA A 286 8.79 -28.41 -2.51
N ASP A 287 9.94 -27.75 -2.59
CA ASP A 287 11.19 -28.20 -1.97
C ASP A 287 12.01 -26.96 -1.54
N PRO A 288 12.72 -26.97 -0.40
CA PRO A 288 13.32 -25.76 0.16
C PRO A 288 14.84 -25.65 -0.04
N LYS A 289 15.34 -24.41 -0.11
CA LYS A 289 16.64 -24.04 0.44
C LYS A 289 16.46 -22.80 1.31
N VAL A 290 17.08 -22.80 2.49
CA VAL A 290 16.99 -21.73 3.49
C VAL A 290 18.40 -21.25 3.77
N ASP A 291 18.76 -20.08 3.26
CA ASP A 291 19.89 -19.31 3.79
C ASP A 291 19.45 -18.56 5.06
N ARG A 292 20.35 -18.48 6.04
CA ARG A 292 20.05 -18.08 7.43
C ARG A 292 20.70 -16.75 7.82
N ASP A 293 20.50 -15.71 7.02
CA ASP A 293 20.82 -14.34 7.42
C ASP A 293 19.54 -13.60 7.84
N LEU A 294 19.32 -13.52 9.16
CA LEU A 294 18.11 -12.95 9.77
C LEU A 294 18.42 -11.65 10.51
N GLU A 295 18.56 -10.55 9.77
CA GLU A 295 18.32 -9.21 10.32
C GLU A 295 16.82 -9.08 10.67
N MET A 296 16.45 -9.41 11.91
CA MET A 296 15.06 -9.29 12.35
C MET A 296 14.69 -7.83 12.66
N ASN A 297 14.00 -7.19 11.72
CA ASN A 297 13.29 -5.94 11.94
C ASN A 297 11.78 -6.14 11.69
N GLY A 298 10.98 -5.41 12.47
CA GLY A 298 9.62 -4.97 12.10
C GLY A 298 8.60 -6.03 11.71
N GLY A 299 7.97 -6.70 12.66
CA GLY A 299 6.75 -7.46 12.36
C GLY A 299 5.87 -7.76 13.57
N VAL A 300 4.55 -7.68 13.39
CA VAL A 300 3.56 -8.06 14.40
C VAL A 300 2.35 -8.69 13.73
N PHE A 301 1.85 -9.78 14.30
CA PHE A 301 0.51 -10.31 14.05
C PHE A 301 -0.34 -10.11 15.30
N PHE A 302 -1.61 -9.76 15.11
CA PHE A 302 -2.59 -9.67 16.18
C PHE A 302 -3.73 -10.65 15.88
N PRO A 303 -3.86 -11.76 16.64
CA PRO A 303 -5.00 -12.66 16.53
C PRO A 303 -6.30 -11.97 17.00
N ASN A 304 -7.45 -12.59 16.72
CA ASN A 304 -8.71 -12.17 17.32
C ASN A 304 -8.73 -12.49 18.82
N GLU A 305 -9.12 -11.52 19.65
CA GLU A 305 -9.50 -11.80 21.04
C GLU A 305 -10.90 -12.44 21.09
N SER A 306 -10.93 -13.77 21.23
CA SER A 306 -12.14 -14.48 21.69
C SER A 306 -11.85 -15.82 22.37
N GLU A 307 -10.73 -15.96 23.10
CA GLU A 307 -10.52 -17.14 23.95
C GLU A 307 -9.64 -16.84 25.17
N ASN A 308 -10.09 -17.29 26.34
CA ASN A 308 -9.29 -17.33 27.57
C ASN A 308 -8.59 -18.69 27.63
N SER A 309 -7.31 -18.73 27.28
CA SER A 309 -6.47 -19.91 27.49
C SER A 309 -5.12 -19.52 28.09
N ASN A 310 -4.84 -20.06 29.27
CA ASN A 310 -3.48 -20.08 29.81
C ASN A 310 -2.71 -21.20 29.10
N ASP A 311 -1.91 -20.86 28.09
CA ASP A 311 -0.78 -21.70 27.68
C ASP A 311 0.38 -20.82 27.21
N GLN A 312 1.53 -20.96 27.88
CA GLN A 312 2.78 -20.34 27.44
C GLN A 312 3.58 -21.36 26.62
N GLU A 313 3.84 -21.04 25.34
CA GLU A 313 5.15 -21.11 24.69
C GLU A 313 5.04 -20.65 23.22
N GLY A 314 6.15 -20.20 22.59
CA GLY A 314 6.15 -19.99 21.13
C GLY A 314 6.44 -18.58 20.56
N LEU A 315 7.32 -17.78 21.20
CA LEU A 315 8.11 -16.73 20.53
C LEU A 315 7.36 -15.66 19.70
N GLY A 316 6.38 -14.98 20.30
CA GLY A 316 5.93 -13.64 19.88
C GLY A 316 6.41 -12.59 20.89
N GLY A 317 7.24 -11.63 20.48
CA GLY A 317 7.96 -10.71 21.39
C GLY A 317 7.10 -9.65 22.09
N ALA A 318 6.30 -10.07 23.08
CA ALA A 318 5.56 -9.19 23.98
C ALA A 318 6.41 -8.84 25.22
N PHE A 319 7.09 -7.69 25.17
CA PHE A 319 7.69 -7.09 26.38
C PHE A 319 6.60 -6.37 27.17
N PHE A 320 6.43 -6.74 28.44
CA PHE A 320 5.53 -6.07 29.39
C PHE A 320 6.20 -4.84 30.01
N ASN A 321 5.39 -3.98 30.66
CA ASN A 321 5.81 -2.73 31.29
C ASN A 321 7.15 -2.81 32.04
N ILE A 322 7.99 -1.80 31.78
CA ILE A 322 8.89 -1.24 32.78
C ILE A 322 8.40 0.20 33.04
N GLU A 323 8.53 0.65 34.29
CA GLU A 323 7.91 1.87 34.80
C GLU A 323 8.48 3.16 34.17
N SER A 324 7.69 4.23 34.28
CA SER A 324 8.04 5.57 33.77
C SER A 324 9.30 6.13 34.42
N ALA A 325 10.29 6.46 33.59
CA ALA A 325 11.31 7.45 33.92
C ALA A 325 11.03 8.71 33.09
N ASP A 326 10.78 9.84 33.76
CA ASP A 326 10.50 11.12 33.09
C ASP A 326 11.71 11.59 32.29
N LEU A 327 11.60 11.53 30.96
CA LEU A 327 12.47 12.23 30.02
C LEU A 327 11.61 13.28 29.29
N PRO A 328 12.11 14.52 29.09
CA PRO A 328 11.34 15.57 28.44
C PRO A 328 11.11 15.22 26.97
N MET A 329 9.87 14.87 26.64
CA MET A 329 9.39 14.64 25.26
C MET A 329 9.32 15.96 24.48
N THR A 330 10.48 16.47 24.10
CA THR A 330 10.61 17.57 23.11
C THR A 330 10.46 17.02 21.70
N GLU A 331 9.70 17.74 20.87
CA GLU A 331 9.33 17.42 19.49
C GLU A 331 8.33 16.26 19.32
N VAL A 332 7.12 16.61 18.87
CA VAL A 332 6.13 15.65 18.37
C VAL A 332 6.54 15.28 16.95
N GLU A 333 7.44 14.31 16.80
CA GLU A 333 7.83 13.78 15.49
C GLU A 333 6.66 13.05 14.81
N GLY A 334 6.03 13.72 13.85
CA GLY A 334 5.03 13.12 12.98
C GLY A 334 3.90 14.09 12.66
N TYR A 335 3.19 13.80 11.57
CA TYR A 335 1.95 14.51 11.26
C TYR A 335 0.85 13.53 10.89
N GLY A 336 -0.36 13.79 11.37
CA GLY A 336 -1.48 12.89 11.20
C GLY A 336 -2.64 13.24 12.11
N GLY A 337 -3.64 12.38 12.13
CA GLY A 337 -4.84 12.55 12.94
C GLY A 337 -5.76 11.34 12.85
N VAL A 338 -6.77 11.33 13.71
CA VAL A 338 -7.81 10.31 13.78
C VAL A 338 -9.13 11.04 13.87
N VAL A 339 -10.13 10.60 13.11
CA VAL A 339 -11.50 11.09 13.19
C VAL A 339 -12.39 9.88 13.45
N LEU A 340 -13.03 9.91 14.61
CA LEU A 340 -14.05 8.94 15.01
C LEU A 340 -15.43 9.49 14.59
N PRO A 341 -16.46 8.65 14.41
CA PRO A 341 -17.84 9.14 14.34
C PRO A 341 -18.26 9.73 15.70
N ASP A 342 -19.19 10.69 15.64
CA ASP A 342 -19.91 11.21 16.80
C ASP A 342 -20.91 10.18 17.40
#